data_AF-A0A6B2EFI4-F1
#
_entry.id   AF-A0A6B2EFI4-F1
#
_cell.length_a   1.000
_cell.length_b   1.000
_cell.length_c   1.000
_cell.angle_alpha   90.00
_cell.angle_beta   90.00
_cell.angle_gamma   90.00
#
_symmetry.space_group_name_H-M   'P 1'
#
loop_
_entity.id
_entity.type
_entity.pdbx_description
1 polymer ?
#
loop_
_entity_poly.entity_id
_entity_poly.type
_entity_poly.pdbx_seq_one_letter_code
_entity_poly.pdbx_strand_id
1 'polypeptide(L)'
;PPYKDYAAMARFLVHELDWTAMGTISTLNAIKGFPMVNVISIADSARGEKSTGRIFFYLTDLDFTGIDLKSQNRLTALFSMEQSRNCSDSNTDAMEPTCARVMVSGTAKQLHKNDENFDFAKTAMFSRHPAAKKWIDTHNFYLCELEITQICVLDYYGGPHYVTPEDYYKTDPEKVFYKRQNHFNLQSIDEDDLERRHHKRSKSLRIRVHRDVDEISIEV
;
A
#
# COMPACT_ATOMS: atom_id res chain seq x y z
N PRO A 1 10.87 -0.98 0.17
CA PRO A 1 12.07 -0.15 0.42
C PRO A 1 13.03 -0.86 1.38
N PRO A 2 14.36 -0.58 1.39
CA PRO A 2 15.23 -1.02 2.48
C PRO A 2 14.71 -0.49 3.83
N TYR A 3 14.68 -1.32 4.87
CA TYR A 3 14.10 -0.96 6.18
C TYR A 3 14.82 0.19 6.89
N LYS A 4 15.98 0.65 6.41
CA LYS A 4 16.69 1.81 6.97
C LYS A 4 16.27 3.14 6.32
N ASP A 5 15.44 3.07 5.29
CA ASP A 5 14.91 4.23 4.56
C ASP A 5 13.46 4.46 4.97
N TYR A 6 13.28 4.91 6.22
CA TYR A 6 11.97 5.00 6.87
C TYR A 6 11.01 5.93 6.13
N ALA A 7 11.51 7.06 5.61
CA ALA A 7 10.70 7.99 4.83
C ALA A 7 10.24 7.34 3.52
N ALA A 8 11.10 6.58 2.84
CA ALA A 8 10.71 5.86 1.63
C ALA A 8 9.73 4.73 1.94
N MET A 9 9.86 4.03 3.08
CA MET A 9 8.90 3.02 3.52
C MET A 9 7.52 3.63 3.77
N ALA A 10 7.45 4.75 4.49
CA ALA A 10 6.21 5.49 4.72
C ALA A 10 5.55 5.92 3.40
N ARG A 11 6.33 6.52 2.50
CA ARG A 11 5.85 6.93 1.18
C ARG A 11 5.40 5.77 0.31
N PHE A 12 6.08 4.62 0.38
CA PHE A 12 5.67 3.42 -0.33
C PHE A 12 4.31 2.90 0.12
N LEU A 13 4.09 2.73 1.42
CA LEU A 13 2.82 2.18 1.89
C LEU A 13 1.65 3.12 1.61
N VAL A 14 1.85 4.43 1.76
CA VAL A 14 0.81 5.43 1.43
C VAL A 14 0.46 5.39 -0.07
N HIS A 15 1.43 5.19 -0.95
CA HIS A 15 1.20 5.15 -2.39
C HIS A 15 0.60 3.82 -2.89
N GLU A 16 1.04 2.71 -2.31
CA GLU A 16 0.62 1.37 -2.75
C GLU A 16 -0.83 1.10 -2.37
N LEU A 17 -1.26 1.55 -1.20
CA LEU A 17 -2.53 1.15 -0.59
C LEU A 17 -3.71 2.03 -1.03
N ASP A 18 -4.87 1.39 -1.20
CA ASP A 18 -6.11 2.04 -1.62
C ASP A 18 -6.98 2.48 -0.42
N TRP A 19 -6.68 2.02 0.80
CA TRP A 19 -7.45 2.32 2.00
C TRP A 19 -6.58 2.27 3.25
N THR A 20 -7.09 2.82 4.35
CA THR A 20 -6.46 2.78 5.67
C THR A 20 -7.47 2.52 6.77
N ALA A 21 -7.02 1.91 7.87
CA ALA A 21 -7.75 1.95 9.13
C ALA A 21 -7.45 3.31 9.80
N MET A 22 -8.48 4.14 9.92
CA MET A 22 -8.40 5.48 10.51
C MET A 22 -8.98 5.48 11.92
N GLY A 23 -8.15 5.83 12.89
CA GLY A 23 -8.53 6.03 14.28
C GLY A 23 -9.01 7.45 14.56
N THR A 24 -10.16 7.59 15.23
CA THR A 24 -10.76 8.85 15.71
C THR A 24 -11.21 8.71 17.16
N ILE A 25 -11.79 9.78 17.74
CA ILE A 25 -12.33 9.75 19.10
C ILE A 25 -13.86 9.76 19.01
N SER A 26 -14.48 8.70 19.51
CA SER A 26 -15.91 8.50 19.33
C SER A 26 -16.76 9.54 20.04
N THR A 27 -17.76 10.04 19.32
CA THR A 27 -18.81 10.93 19.82
C THR A 27 -20.11 10.20 20.16
N LEU A 28 -20.19 8.89 19.89
CA LEU A 28 -21.38 8.07 20.16
C LEU A 28 -21.65 7.99 21.66
N ASN A 29 -22.90 8.21 22.06
CA ASN A 29 -23.28 8.30 23.49
C ASN A 29 -22.81 7.12 24.35
N ALA A 30 -22.89 5.89 23.83
CA ALA A 30 -22.53 4.68 24.59
C ALA A 30 -21.02 4.49 24.78
N ILE A 31 -20.18 5.08 23.93
CA ILE A 31 -18.73 4.88 23.89
C ILE A 31 -17.97 6.22 23.74
N LYS A 32 -18.57 7.30 24.23
CA LYS A 32 -18.01 8.65 24.06
C LYS A 32 -16.59 8.70 24.63
N GLY A 33 -15.64 9.16 23.83
CA GLY A 33 -14.22 9.23 24.18
C GLY A 33 -13.41 7.96 23.89
N PHE A 34 -14.03 6.87 23.44
CA PHE A 34 -13.30 5.67 23.04
C PHE A 34 -12.56 5.89 21.72
N PRO A 35 -11.44 5.19 21.47
CA PRO A 35 -10.87 5.10 20.15
C PRO A 35 -11.87 4.40 19.22
N MET A 36 -12.31 5.12 18.19
CA MET A 36 -13.08 4.57 17.08
C MET A 36 -12.11 4.25 15.95
N VAL A 37 -12.28 3.13 15.25
CA VAL A 37 -11.46 2.78 14.09
C VAL A 37 -12.38 2.42 12.93
N ASN A 38 -12.18 3.05 11.78
CA ASN A 38 -12.99 2.84 10.59
C ASN A 38 -12.14 2.66 9.33
N VAL A 39 -12.72 2.07 8.28
CA VAL A 39 -12.06 1.91 6.98
C VAL A 39 -12.30 3.15 6.12
N ILE A 40 -11.23 3.79 5.65
CA ILE A 40 -11.30 4.99 4.81
C ILE A 40 -10.51 4.77 3.52
N SER A 41 -11.18 4.95 2.38
CA SER A 41 -10.54 4.96 1.05
C SER A 41 -9.62 6.17 0.91
N ILE A 42 -8.41 5.95 0.41
CA ILE A 42 -7.39 7.00 0.26
C ILE A 42 -6.79 7.04 -1.16
N ALA A 43 -6.18 8.17 -1.49
CA ALA A 43 -5.29 8.30 -2.64
C ALA A 43 -4.20 9.35 -2.35
N ASP A 44 -2.99 9.12 -2.86
CA ASP A 44 -1.92 10.14 -2.87
C ASP A 44 -1.62 10.71 -4.27
N SER A 45 -1.95 9.95 -5.30
CA SER A 45 -1.93 10.33 -6.71
C SER A 45 -2.91 9.46 -7.51
N ALA A 46 -3.07 9.75 -8.79
CA ALA A 46 -3.81 8.87 -9.69
C ALA A 46 -3.04 7.56 -9.94
N ARG A 47 -3.73 6.48 -10.34
CA ARG A 47 -3.09 5.21 -10.66
C ARG A 47 -2.04 5.39 -11.76
N GLY A 48 -0.82 4.92 -11.51
CA GLY A 48 0.31 5.03 -12.44
C GLY A 48 1.04 6.38 -12.41
N GLU A 49 0.55 7.35 -11.66
CA GLU A 49 1.20 8.65 -11.47
C GLU A 49 2.08 8.65 -10.23
N LYS A 50 3.07 9.56 -10.23
CA LYS A 50 4.05 9.62 -9.15
C LYS A 50 3.42 9.89 -7.79
N SER A 51 3.93 9.20 -6.77
CA SER A 51 3.53 9.44 -5.39
C SER A 51 3.78 10.90 -5.00
N THR A 52 2.78 11.54 -4.41
CA THR A 52 2.96 12.83 -3.71
C THR A 52 3.16 12.66 -2.21
N GLY A 53 2.76 11.51 -1.66
CA GLY A 53 2.72 11.26 -0.21
C GLY A 53 1.58 11.97 0.51
N ARG A 54 0.81 12.83 -0.16
CA ARG A 54 -0.37 13.45 0.45
C ARG A 54 -1.47 12.42 0.61
N ILE A 55 -2.30 12.51 1.63
CA ILE A 55 -3.33 11.49 1.87
C ILE A 55 -4.67 12.17 1.70
N PHE A 56 -5.28 11.98 0.52
CA PHE A 56 -6.62 12.46 0.22
C PHE A 56 -7.65 11.38 0.52
N PHE A 57 -8.82 11.80 0.97
CA PHE A 57 -9.93 10.92 1.27
C PHE A 57 -11.25 11.68 1.21
N TYR A 58 -12.35 10.94 1.05
CA TYR A 58 -13.71 11.49 1.13
C TYR A 58 -14.34 11.13 2.47
N LEU A 59 -15.00 12.10 3.11
CA LEU A 59 -15.79 11.90 4.32
C LEU A 59 -17.24 12.29 4.09
N THR A 60 -18.14 11.77 4.92
CA THR A 60 -19.53 12.22 5.06
C THR A 60 -19.90 12.26 6.53
N ASP A 61 -20.80 13.16 6.91
CA ASP A 61 -21.32 13.26 8.28
C ASP A 61 -22.38 12.20 8.59
N LEU A 62 -22.69 11.34 7.63
CA LEU A 62 -23.52 10.16 7.84
C LEU A 62 -22.71 9.00 8.46
N ASP A 63 -21.39 9.06 8.39
CA ASP A 63 -20.47 8.04 8.90
C ASP A 63 -19.76 8.53 10.18
N PHE A 64 -19.35 7.59 11.02
CA PHE A 64 -18.76 7.85 12.34
C PHE A 64 -17.55 8.79 12.27
N THR A 65 -16.67 8.56 11.30
CA THR A 65 -15.42 9.30 11.13
C THR A 65 -15.67 10.79 10.90
N GLY A 66 -16.65 11.15 10.06
CA GLY A 66 -16.97 12.56 9.78
C GLY A 66 -17.50 13.28 11.02
N ILE A 67 -18.42 12.63 11.74
CA ILE A 67 -19.00 13.17 12.99
C ILE A 67 -17.92 13.36 14.06
N ASP A 68 -17.07 12.35 14.25
CA ASP A 68 -16.00 12.38 15.26
C ASP A 68 -15.01 13.52 14.97
N LEU A 69 -14.57 13.68 13.71
CA LEU A 69 -13.60 14.70 13.33
C LEU A 69 -14.14 16.12 13.38
N LYS A 70 -15.45 16.31 13.20
CA LYS A 70 -16.10 17.60 13.45
C LYS A 70 -16.06 17.99 14.92
N SER A 71 -16.20 17.02 15.83
CA SER A 71 -16.12 17.30 17.27
C SER A 71 -14.69 17.44 17.74
N GLN A 72 -13.79 16.56 17.27
CA GLN A 72 -12.38 16.53 17.66
C GLN A 72 -11.55 16.15 16.44
N ASN A 73 -11.00 17.15 15.77
CA ASN A 73 -10.20 16.94 14.56
C ASN A 73 -8.81 16.40 14.90
N ARG A 74 -8.74 15.13 15.29
CA ARG A 74 -7.51 14.38 15.59
C ARG A 74 -7.68 12.97 15.08
N LEU A 75 -6.74 12.51 14.27
CA LEU A 75 -6.77 11.17 13.70
C LEU A 75 -5.40 10.52 13.59
N THR A 76 -5.41 9.20 13.51
CA THR A 76 -4.24 8.39 13.13
C THR A 76 -4.65 7.38 12.07
N ALA A 77 -3.99 7.41 10.91
CA ALA A 77 -4.15 6.41 9.86
C ALA A 77 -3.07 5.32 9.98
N LEU A 78 -3.47 4.06 9.89
CA LEU A 78 -2.57 2.90 9.87
C LEU A 78 -2.46 2.33 8.45
N PHE A 79 -1.22 2.20 7.99
CA PHE A 79 -0.85 1.54 6.74
C PHE A 79 -0.01 0.31 7.07
N SER A 80 -0.32 -0.84 6.46
CA SER A 80 0.40 -2.09 6.68
C SER A 80 0.64 -2.80 5.35
N MET A 81 1.82 -3.38 5.19
CA MET A 81 2.16 -4.27 4.09
C MET A 81 1.17 -5.45 3.95
N GLU A 82 0.51 -5.84 5.04
CA GLU A 82 -0.48 -6.93 4.99
C GLU A 82 -1.79 -6.51 4.33
N GLN A 83 -2.08 -5.21 4.19
CA GLN A 83 -3.27 -4.76 3.45
C GLN A 83 -3.21 -5.15 1.95
N SER A 84 -2.01 -5.34 1.41
CA SER A 84 -1.77 -5.91 0.07
C SER A 84 -1.26 -7.35 0.12
N ARG A 85 -1.41 -8.04 1.27
CA ARG A 85 -0.97 -9.41 1.52
C ARG A 85 0.53 -9.66 1.35
N ASN A 86 1.35 -8.63 1.32
CA ASN A 86 2.78 -8.79 1.06
C ASN A 86 3.48 -9.66 2.12
N CYS A 87 3.01 -9.59 3.37
CA CYS A 87 3.58 -10.36 4.48
C CYS A 87 3.09 -11.81 4.43
N SER A 88 1.78 -12.03 4.32
CA SER A 88 1.19 -13.38 4.23
C SER A 88 1.69 -14.16 3.02
N ASP A 89 1.81 -13.51 1.85
CA ASP A 89 2.35 -14.15 0.64
C ASP A 89 3.85 -14.49 0.78
N SER A 90 4.55 -13.86 1.74
CA SER A 90 5.94 -14.18 2.13
C SER A 90 6.02 -15.03 3.41
N ASN A 91 4.92 -15.65 3.85
CA ASN A 91 4.82 -16.44 5.07
C ASN A 91 5.31 -15.70 6.33
N THR A 92 5.07 -14.39 6.39
CA THR A 92 5.42 -13.51 7.51
C THR A 92 4.13 -13.10 8.23
N ASP A 93 4.08 -13.25 9.55
CA ASP A 93 2.93 -12.84 10.36
C ASP A 93 2.73 -11.32 10.29
N ALA A 94 1.47 -10.86 10.33
CA ALA A 94 1.13 -9.44 10.20
C ALA A 94 1.66 -8.57 11.37
N MET A 95 1.95 -9.18 12.53
CA MET A 95 2.51 -8.50 13.69
C MET A 95 4.04 -8.51 13.70
N GLU A 96 4.66 -9.37 12.90
CA GLU A 96 6.12 -9.45 12.79
C GLU A 96 6.70 -8.09 12.39
N PRO A 97 7.70 -7.52 13.11
CA PRO A 97 8.21 -6.18 12.79
C PRO A 97 8.77 -6.01 11.36
N THR A 98 9.14 -7.10 10.70
CA THR A 98 9.55 -7.09 9.28
C THR A 98 8.37 -6.94 8.31
N CYS A 99 7.14 -7.20 8.76
CA CYS A 99 5.91 -6.80 8.08
C CYS A 99 5.67 -5.31 8.36
N ALA A 100 6.19 -4.46 7.48
CA ALA A 100 6.24 -3.03 7.76
C ALA A 100 4.84 -2.41 7.92
N ARG A 101 4.74 -1.52 8.90
CA ARG A 101 3.55 -0.70 9.15
C ARG A 101 3.90 0.72 9.54
N VAL A 102 3.05 1.64 9.14
CA VAL A 102 3.25 3.08 9.27
C VAL A 102 1.99 3.68 9.88
N MET A 103 2.16 4.47 10.94
CA MET A 103 1.09 5.23 11.56
C MET A 103 1.31 6.72 11.29
N VAL A 104 0.35 7.34 10.62
CA VAL A 104 0.38 8.76 10.26
C VAL A 104 -0.68 9.49 11.06
N SER A 105 -0.25 10.38 11.97
CA SER A 105 -1.17 11.14 12.84
C SER A 105 -1.25 12.60 12.41
N GLY A 106 -2.43 13.20 12.56
CA GLY A 106 -2.66 14.58 12.14
C GLY A 106 -4.12 15.01 12.26
N THR A 107 -4.50 15.97 11.41
CA THR A 107 -5.84 16.56 11.34
C THR A 107 -6.39 16.47 9.92
N ALA A 108 -7.70 16.32 9.78
CA ALA A 108 -8.37 16.38 8.49
C ALA A 108 -8.61 17.84 8.09
N LYS A 109 -8.07 18.26 6.96
CA LYS A 109 -8.39 19.52 6.31
C LYS A 109 -9.38 19.28 5.19
N GLN A 110 -10.57 19.86 5.31
CA GLN A 110 -11.53 19.86 4.21
C GLN A 110 -11.00 20.73 3.07
N LEU A 111 -11.06 20.19 1.84
CA LEU A 111 -10.70 20.91 0.63
C LEU A 111 -11.93 21.51 -0.04
N HIS A 112 -11.83 22.77 -0.44
CA HIS A 112 -12.84 23.51 -1.17
C HIS A 112 -12.45 23.66 -2.64
N LYS A 113 -13.43 23.89 -3.53
CA LYS A 113 -13.21 23.98 -4.98
C LYS A 113 -12.17 25.03 -5.41
N ASN A 114 -11.95 26.05 -4.58
CA ASN A 114 -11.02 27.14 -4.87
C ASN A 114 -9.60 26.85 -4.33
N ASP A 115 -9.41 25.75 -3.60
CA ASP A 115 -8.09 25.34 -3.13
C ASP A 115 -7.28 24.78 -4.30
N GLU A 116 -6.01 25.16 -4.38
CA GLU A 116 -5.07 24.78 -5.45
C GLU A 116 -5.06 23.27 -5.74
N ASN A 117 -5.22 22.46 -4.69
CA ASN A 117 -5.07 21.00 -4.76
C ASN A 117 -6.38 20.24 -4.92
N PHE A 118 -7.52 20.93 -4.98
CA PHE A 118 -8.83 20.28 -5.01
C PHE A 118 -9.00 19.38 -6.24
N ASP A 119 -8.72 19.89 -7.44
CA ASP A 119 -8.90 19.12 -8.68
C ASP A 119 -7.91 17.96 -8.80
N PHE A 120 -6.68 18.14 -8.31
CA PHE A 120 -5.69 17.08 -8.22
C PHE A 120 -6.17 15.95 -7.31
N ALA A 121 -6.55 16.29 -6.07
CA ALA A 121 -7.01 15.33 -5.08
C ALA A 121 -8.28 14.59 -5.53
N LYS A 122 -9.23 15.31 -6.15
CA LYS A 122 -10.43 14.71 -6.74
C LYS A 122 -10.09 13.73 -7.86
N THR A 123 -9.15 14.09 -8.74
CA THR A 123 -8.71 13.23 -9.84
C THR A 123 -8.01 11.97 -9.31
N ALA A 124 -7.12 12.12 -8.33
CA ALA A 124 -6.46 11.01 -7.66
C ALA A 124 -7.49 10.04 -7.04
N MET A 125 -8.44 10.57 -6.26
CA MET A 125 -9.51 9.78 -5.64
C MET A 125 -10.37 9.06 -6.67
N PHE A 126 -10.78 9.72 -7.77
CA PHE A 126 -11.60 9.08 -8.80
C PHE A 126 -10.85 8.04 -9.64
N SER A 127 -9.54 8.22 -9.81
CA SER A 127 -8.69 7.24 -10.48
C SER A 127 -8.55 5.96 -9.65
N ARG A 128 -8.31 6.10 -8.34
CA ARG A 128 -8.15 4.95 -7.44
C ARG A 128 -9.48 4.31 -7.05
N HIS A 129 -10.52 5.14 -6.88
CA HIS A 129 -11.87 4.78 -6.40
C HIS A 129 -12.98 5.27 -7.34
N PRO A 130 -13.22 4.61 -8.49
CA PRO A 130 -14.27 5.04 -9.42
C PRO A 130 -15.67 5.11 -8.81
N ALA A 131 -15.94 4.31 -7.78
CA ALA A 131 -17.19 4.31 -7.03
C ALA A 131 -17.46 5.64 -6.30
N ALA A 132 -16.42 6.41 -5.96
CA ALA A 132 -16.54 7.69 -5.26
C ALA A 132 -17.37 8.73 -6.02
N LYS A 133 -17.45 8.62 -7.35
CA LYS A 133 -18.33 9.46 -8.18
C LYS A 133 -19.79 9.34 -7.72
N LYS A 134 -20.26 8.11 -7.45
CA LYS A 134 -21.64 7.86 -6.99
C LYS A 134 -21.87 8.29 -5.54
N TRP A 135 -20.85 8.18 -4.69
CA TRP A 135 -20.93 8.56 -3.28
C TRP A 135 -21.22 10.07 -3.13
N ILE A 136 -20.50 10.89 -3.89
CA ILE A 136 -20.62 12.36 -3.84
C ILE A 136 -22.00 12.83 -4.30
N ASP A 137 -22.55 12.21 -5.35
CA ASP A 137 -23.86 12.59 -5.90
C ASP A 137 -25.02 12.27 -4.94
N THR A 138 -24.84 11.32 -4.02
CA THR A 138 -25.94 10.75 -3.22
C THR A 138 -25.88 11.12 -1.73
N HIS A 139 -24.67 11.23 -1.16
CA HIS A 139 -24.47 11.23 0.30
C HIS A 139 -23.60 12.39 0.80
N ASN A 140 -23.55 13.51 0.07
CA ASN A 140 -22.87 14.75 0.47
C ASN A 140 -21.42 14.57 0.92
N PHE A 141 -20.69 13.66 0.26
CA PHE A 141 -19.29 13.46 0.58
C PHE A 141 -18.46 14.71 0.25
N TYR A 142 -17.52 15.04 1.14
CA TYR A 142 -16.60 16.15 0.99
C TYR A 142 -15.15 15.65 0.99
N LEU A 143 -14.33 16.28 0.15
CA LEU A 143 -12.94 15.90 -0.04
C LEU A 143 -12.08 16.49 1.09
N CYS A 144 -11.18 15.68 1.61
CA CYS A 144 -10.25 16.05 2.67
C CYS A 144 -8.82 15.67 2.31
N GLU A 145 -7.88 16.31 2.98
CA GLU A 145 -6.48 15.96 3.04
C GLU A 145 -6.06 15.77 4.51
N LEU A 146 -5.17 14.82 4.77
CA LEU A 146 -4.51 14.69 6.08
C LEU A 146 -3.36 15.69 6.19
N GLU A 147 -3.47 16.64 7.12
CA GLU A 147 -2.36 17.48 7.55
C GLU A 147 -1.50 16.71 8.56
N ILE A 148 -0.36 16.20 8.09
CA ILE A 148 0.50 15.28 8.86
C ILE A 148 1.23 16.04 9.97
N THR A 149 1.09 15.53 11.20
CA THR A 149 1.83 15.99 12.38
C THR A 149 2.98 15.06 12.74
N GLN A 150 2.76 13.74 12.67
CA GLN A 150 3.75 12.73 13.09
C GLN A 150 3.64 11.48 12.24
N ILE A 151 4.79 10.90 11.88
CA ILE A 151 4.87 9.62 11.18
C ILE A 151 5.71 8.66 12.01
N CYS A 152 5.13 7.51 12.35
CA CYS A 152 5.83 6.41 13.00
C CYS A 152 5.96 5.25 12.01
N VAL A 153 7.16 4.70 11.87
CA VAL A 153 7.46 3.56 10.99
C VAL A 153 7.96 2.41 11.84
N LEU A 154 7.33 1.24 11.73
CA LEU A 154 7.87 -0.01 12.25
C LEU A 154 8.06 -0.95 11.08
N ASP A 155 9.31 -1.15 10.67
CA ASP A 155 9.69 -1.98 9.53
C ASP A 155 10.87 -2.93 9.84
N TYR A 156 11.32 -2.96 11.09
CA TYR A 156 12.26 -3.93 11.61
C TYR A 156 12.23 -3.99 13.16
N TYR A 157 13.04 -4.88 13.73
CA TYR A 157 13.23 -4.97 15.19
C TYR A 157 13.90 -3.72 15.77
N GLY A 158 13.61 -3.42 17.04
CA GLY A 158 14.21 -2.29 17.77
C GLY A 158 13.22 -1.18 18.14
N GLY A 159 11.94 -1.33 17.78
CA GLY A 159 10.88 -0.35 18.06
C GLY A 159 10.63 0.58 16.88
N PRO A 160 9.66 1.50 17.01
CA PRO A 160 9.30 2.40 15.92
C PRO A 160 10.36 3.50 15.72
N HIS A 161 10.51 3.91 14.46
CA HIS A 161 11.25 5.08 14.04
C HIS A 161 10.30 6.22 13.72
N TYR A 162 10.78 7.45 13.83
CA TYR A 162 9.98 8.66 13.61
C TYR A 162 10.51 9.40 12.39
N VAL A 163 9.60 9.81 11.50
CA VAL A 163 9.92 10.55 10.27
C VAL A 163 9.26 11.92 10.37
N THR A 164 10.02 12.97 10.10
CA THR A 164 9.45 14.33 10.06
C THR A 164 8.60 14.50 8.78
N PRO A 165 7.55 15.34 8.80
CA PRO A 165 6.82 15.67 7.59
C PRO A 165 7.73 16.21 6.47
N GLU A 166 8.75 16.98 6.81
CA GLU A 166 9.73 17.50 5.84
C GLU A 166 10.48 16.37 5.11
N ASP A 167 11.07 15.43 5.87
CA ASP A 167 11.79 14.29 5.28
C ASP A 167 10.86 13.40 4.44
N TYR A 168 9.62 13.21 4.92
CA TYR A 168 8.60 12.44 4.23
C TYR A 168 8.25 13.02 2.85
N TYR A 169 8.00 14.32 2.76
CA TYR A 169 7.65 14.97 1.50
C TYR A 169 8.85 15.17 0.57
N LYS A 170 10.06 15.34 1.12
CA LYS A 170 11.31 15.44 0.34
C LYS A 170 11.73 14.12 -0.30
N THR A 171 11.29 13.00 0.26
CA THR A 171 11.66 11.67 -0.22
C THR A 171 10.98 11.35 -1.55
N ASP A 172 11.72 10.69 -2.45
CA ASP A 172 11.19 10.16 -3.70
C ASP A 172 11.18 8.62 -3.60
N PRO A 173 10.02 7.99 -3.35
CA PRO A 173 9.95 6.55 -3.15
C PRO A 173 10.26 5.78 -4.46
N GLU A 174 10.11 6.39 -5.64
CA GLU A 174 10.31 5.74 -6.94
C GLU A 174 11.77 5.41 -7.22
N LYS A 175 12.69 6.28 -6.78
CA LYS A 175 14.13 6.00 -6.85
C LYS A 175 14.51 4.74 -6.06
N VAL A 176 13.70 4.37 -5.07
CA VAL A 176 13.86 3.16 -4.27
C VAL A 176 13.17 1.96 -4.94
N PHE A 177 12.08 2.16 -5.70
CA PHE A 177 11.39 1.11 -6.48
C PHE A 177 12.17 0.62 -7.69
N TYR A 178 12.71 1.53 -8.50
CA TYR A 178 13.42 1.18 -9.74
C TYR A 178 14.69 0.36 -9.51
N LYS A 179 15.34 0.51 -8.35
CA LYS A 179 16.48 -0.32 -7.97
C LYS A 179 16.11 -1.79 -7.81
N ARG A 180 14.87 -2.14 -7.40
CA ARG A 180 14.43 -3.53 -7.24
C ARG A 180 14.01 -4.18 -8.55
N GLN A 181 13.25 -3.49 -9.42
CA GLN A 181 12.90 -4.04 -10.74
C GLN A 181 14.13 -4.29 -11.60
N ASN A 182 15.12 -3.38 -11.59
CA ASN A 182 16.37 -3.60 -12.33
C ASN A 182 17.24 -4.70 -11.70
N HIS A 183 17.20 -4.91 -10.37
CA HIS A 183 17.97 -5.99 -9.75
C HIS A 183 17.32 -7.37 -9.96
N PHE A 184 15.99 -7.46 -9.95
CA PHE A 184 15.26 -8.66 -10.37
C PHE A 184 15.48 -8.95 -11.85
N ASN A 185 15.41 -7.94 -12.73
CA ASN A 185 15.70 -8.10 -14.16
C ASN A 185 17.17 -8.48 -14.44
N LEU A 186 18.14 -8.04 -13.62
CA LEU A 186 19.54 -8.48 -13.76
C LEU A 186 19.77 -9.89 -13.20
N GLN A 187 19.07 -10.30 -12.14
CA GLN A 187 19.16 -11.65 -11.59
C GLN A 187 18.40 -12.68 -12.43
N SER A 188 17.36 -12.27 -13.17
CA SER A 188 16.65 -13.13 -14.12
C SER A 188 17.37 -13.32 -15.47
N ILE A 189 18.52 -12.68 -15.68
CA ILE A 189 19.34 -12.84 -16.91
C ILE A 189 20.30 -14.04 -16.82
N ASP A 190 20.39 -14.74 -15.68
CA ASP A 190 21.29 -15.89 -15.50
C ASP A 190 20.63 -17.28 -15.70
N GLU A 191 19.47 -17.37 -16.36
CA GLU A 191 18.91 -18.66 -16.81
C GLU A 191 19.62 -19.24 -18.04
N ASP A 192 20.26 -18.40 -18.86
CA ASP A 192 21.01 -18.84 -20.06
C ASP A 192 22.30 -19.62 -19.73
N ASP A 193 22.85 -19.47 -18.52
CA ASP A 193 24.06 -20.18 -18.11
C ASP A 193 23.77 -21.58 -17.54
N LEU A 194 22.50 -21.86 -17.20
CA LEU A 194 21.99 -23.20 -16.86
C LEU A 194 21.70 -24.04 -18.12
N GLU A 195 21.18 -23.43 -19.19
CA GLU A 195 20.98 -24.13 -20.48
C GLU A 195 22.31 -24.54 -21.14
N ARG A 196 23.35 -23.70 -21.06
CA ARG A 196 24.69 -24.04 -21.56
C ARG A 196 25.33 -25.23 -20.84
N ARG A 197 24.97 -25.48 -19.58
CA ARG A 197 25.45 -26.64 -18.81
C ARG A 197 24.64 -27.90 -19.09
N HIS A 198 23.35 -27.78 -19.40
CA HIS A 198 22.51 -28.90 -19.80
C HIS A 198 22.85 -29.47 -21.19
N HIS A 199 23.33 -28.64 -22.12
CA HIS A 199 23.71 -29.09 -23.47
C HIS A 199 24.99 -29.96 -23.53
N LYS A 200 25.76 -30.06 -22.43
CA LYS A 200 26.98 -30.90 -22.35
C LYS A 200 26.75 -32.31 -21.79
N ARG A 201 25.51 -32.68 -21.41
CA ARG A 201 25.17 -34.03 -20.94
C ARG A 201 23.85 -34.51 -21.52
N SER A 202 23.82 -34.77 -22.82
CA SER A 202 22.85 -35.70 -23.39
C SER A 202 23.60 -36.80 -24.14
N LYS A 203 23.79 -37.95 -23.48
CA LYS A 203 24.20 -39.18 -24.17
C LYS A 203 22.96 -39.68 -24.91
N SER A 204 23.07 -39.85 -26.22
CA SER A 204 21.99 -40.35 -27.06
C SER A 204 21.61 -41.80 -26.67
N LEU A 205 20.36 -42.00 -26.27
CA LEU A 205 19.73 -43.32 -26.28
C LEU A 205 19.05 -43.49 -27.64
N ARG A 206 19.53 -44.43 -28.47
CA ARG A 206 18.83 -44.86 -29.68
C ARG A 206 17.91 -46.02 -29.30
N ILE A 207 16.60 -45.79 -29.30
CA ILE A 207 15.60 -46.85 -29.18
C ILE A 207 15.13 -47.21 -30.59
N ARG A 208 15.37 -48.46 -31.01
CA ARG A 208 14.73 -49.05 -32.20
C ARG A 208 13.43 -49.69 -31.75
N VAL A 209 12.31 -49.20 -32.25
CA VAL A 209 10.99 -49.78 -32.00
C VAL A 209 10.68 -50.76 -33.14
N HIS A 210 10.54 -52.05 -32.82
CA HIS A 210 9.84 -53.00 -33.68
C HIS A 210 8.36 -53.01 -33.29
N ARG A 211 7.48 -52.84 -34.29
CA ARG A 211 6.03 -52.93 -34.13
C ARG A 211 5.66 -54.35 -33.73
N ASP A 212 5.04 -54.51 -32.57
CA ASP A 212 3.75 -55.20 -32.41
C ASP A 212 3.31 -55.19 -30.92
N VAL A 213 2.12 -54.58 -30.71
CA VAL A 213 1.07 -54.95 -29.74
C VAL A 213 1.25 -54.68 -28.22
N ASP A 214 0.23 -53.97 -27.71
CA ASP A 214 -0.38 -53.84 -26.37
C ASP A 214 0.33 -53.18 -25.16
N GLU A 215 -0.40 -52.17 -24.62
CA GLU A 215 -0.36 -51.50 -23.32
C GLU A 215 0.97 -51.23 -22.61
N ILE A 216 1.26 -49.94 -22.39
CA ILE A 216 2.26 -49.48 -21.41
C ILE A 216 1.51 -48.74 -20.30
N SER A 217 1.41 -49.37 -19.13
CA SER A 217 1.14 -48.71 -17.86
C SER A 217 2.44 -48.10 -17.32
N ILE A 218 2.35 -46.86 -16.85
CA ILE A 218 3.46 -46.13 -16.23
C ILE A 218 3.07 -45.90 -14.76
N GLU A 219 3.78 -46.53 -13.83
CA GLU A 219 3.88 -46.05 -12.45
C GLU A 219 5.17 -45.25 -12.28
N VAL A 220 5.08 -44.23 -11.42
CA VAL A 220 5.90 -43.01 -11.27
C VAL A 220 7.41 -43.19 -11.44
#